data_AF-A0A7S3BZE9-F1
#
_entry.id   AF-A0A7S3BZE9-F1
#
_cell.length_a   1.000
_cell.length_b   1.000
_cell.length_c   1.000
_cell.angle_alpha   90.00
_cell.angle_beta   90.00
_cell.angle_gamma   90.00
#
_symmetry.space_group_name_H-M   'P 1'
#
loop_
_entity.id
_entity.type
_entity.pdbx_description
1 polymer ?
#
loop_
_entity_poly.entity_id
_entity_poly.type
_entity_poly.pdbx_seq_one_letter_code
_entity_poly.pdbx_strand_id
1 'polypeptide(L)'
;MADAVLEDLRQLLAASSRENSIRLLQTELERRKCQARAAPQPPKPILLEKTATVAAPRFTTITRYAWDQGRKWVKVYVTLPGLEQICESGVRLAVQPRELCLEVEGLPPPASKTRLLVSPTFGALVPDECTYTRKPNSMLLLKLRKAGACARFVCVPVRARAFA
;
A
#
# COMPACT_ATOMS: atom_id res chain seq x y z
N MET A 1 17.80 21.84 -12.12
CA MET A 1 17.73 20.48 -11.53
C MET A 1 16.88 19.50 -12.34
N ALA A 2 15.80 19.94 -13.03
CA ALA A 2 14.96 19.05 -13.82
C ALA A 2 15.68 18.44 -15.05
N ASP A 3 16.55 19.20 -15.72
CA ASP A 3 17.26 18.74 -16.92
C ASP A 3 18.28 17.63 -16.64
N ALA A 4 18.98 17.68 -15.50
CA ALA A 4 19.94 16.66 -15.12
C ALA A 4 19.29 15.27 -14.94
N VAL A 5 18.06 15.25 -14.41
CA VAL A 5 17.30 14.01 -14.21
C VAL A 5 16.79 13.44 -15.54
N LEU A 6 16.44 14.29 -16.50
CA LEU A 6 16.01 13.85 -17.84
C LEU A 6 17.18 13.22 -18.61
N GLU A 7 18.37 13.76 -18.46
CA GLU A 7 19.56 13.21 -19.10
C GLU A 7 19.98 11.87 -18.50
N ASP A 8 19.93 11.76 -17.17
CA ASP A 8 20.20 10.51 -16.46
C ASP A 8 19.21 9.39 -16.88
N LEU A 9 17.92 9.72 -17.05
CA LEU A 9 16.91 8.78 -17.56
C LEU A 9 17.19 8.32 -19.00
N ARG A 10 17.73 9.19 -19.87
CA ARG A 10 18.14 8.81 -21.23
C ARG A 10 19.35 7.88 -21.21
N GLN A 11 20.33 8.19 -20.36
CA GLN A 11 21.53 7.38 -20.22
C GLN A 11 21.22 5.99 -19.67
N LEU A 12 20.31 5.90 -18.70
CA LEU A 12 19.78 4.63 -18.17
C LEU A 12 19.01 3.84 -19.23
N LEU A 13 18.25 4.51 -20.10
CA LEU A 13 17.53 3.86 -21.19
C LEU A 13 18.51 3.26 -22.21
N ALA A 14 19.57 3.99 -22.57
CA ALA A 14 20.61 3.51 -23.47
C ALA A 14 21.39 2.30 -22.91
N ALA A 15 21.60 2.26 -21.58
CA ALA A 15 22.27 1.14 -20.91
C ALA A 15 21.35 -0.07 -20.61
N SER A 16 20.04 0.07 -20.79
CA SER A 16 19.05 -0.96 -20.42
C SER A 16 18.75 -1.90 -21.58
N SER A 17 19.02 -3.19 -21.40
CA SER A 17 18.72 -4.24 -22.40
C SER A 17 17.37 -4.95 -22.17
N ARG A 18 16.75 -4.80 -20.99
CA ARG A 18 15.52 -5.52 -20.63
C ARG A 18 14.27 -4.74 -21.02
N GLU A 19 13.34 -5.40 -21.70
CA GLU A 19 12.11 -4.81 -22.25
C GLU A 19 11.22 -4.12 -21.20
N ASN A 20 11.04 -4.73 -20.01
CA ASN A 20 10.26 -4.11 -18.93
C ASN A 20 10.94 -2.86 -18.34
N SER A 21 12.27 -2.84 -18.31
CA SER A 21 13.04 -1.68 -17.84
C SER A 21 12.93 -0.53 -18.83
N ILE A 22 13.03 -0.83 -20.14
CA ILE A 22 12.86 0.15 -21.21
C ILE A 22 11.47 0.78 -21.16
N ARG A 23 10.40 -0.04 -21.07
CA ARG A 23 9.01 0.45 -20.97
C ARG A 23 8.80 1.37 -19.76
N LEU A 24 9.35 1.01 -18.61
CA LEU A 24 9.20 1.79 -17.38
C LEU A 24 9.95 3.14 -17.47
N LEU A 25 11.20 3.11 -17.97
CA LEU A 25 12.01 4.32 -18.15
C LEU A 25 11.38 5.27 -19.18
N GLN A 26 10.84 4.75 -20.29
CA GLN A 26 10.10 5.55 -21.28
C GLN A 26 8.87 6.23 -20.69
N THR A 27 8.10 5.50 -19.86
CA THR A 27 6.89 6.04 -19.22
C THR A 27 7.22 7.19 -18.27
N GLU A 28 8.26 7.04 -17.44
CA GLU A 28 8.69 8.10 -16.51
C GLU A 28 9.30 9.30 -17.24
N LEU A 29 9.99 9.07 -18.35
CA LEU A 29 10.55 10.13 -19.19
C LEU A 29 9.45 10.99 -19.83
N GLU A 30 8.40 10.37 -20.39
CA GLU A 30 7.26 11.11 -20.94
C GLU A 30 6.46 11.85 -19.86
N ARG A 31 6.20 11.20 -18.71
CA ARG A 31 5.53 11.84 -17.57
C ARG A 31 6.25 13.11 -17.11
N ARG A 32 7.58 13.08 -17.04
CA ARG A 32 8.40 14.21 -16.59
C ARG A 32 8.50 15.31 -17.63
N LYS A 33 8.59 14.98 -18.93
CA LYS A 33 8.47 15.97 -20.00
C LYS A 33 7.11 16.70 -19.96
N CYS A 34 6.02 15.97 -19.75
CA CYS A 34 4.69 16.56 -19.62
C CYS A 34 4.57 17.46 -18.38
N GLN A 35 5.14 17.06 -17.25
CA GLN A 35 5.16 17.88 -16.03
C GLN A 35 6.03 19.14 -16.16
N ALA A 36 7.16 19.07 -16.87
CA ALA A 36 8.01 20.25 -17.12
C ALA A 36 7.31 21.28 -18.02
N ARG A 37 6.37 20.83 -18.87
CA ARG A 37 5.62 21.68 -19.79
C ARG A 37 4.36 22.30 -19.15
N ALA A 38 3.89 21.75 -18.03
CA ALA A 38 2.78 22.28 -17.26
C ALA A 38 3.30 23.22 -16.16
N ALA A 39 3.44 24.50 -16.48
CA ALA A 39 3.64 25.56 -15.47
C ALA A 39 2.46 25.57 -14.46
N PRO A 40 2.68 25.99 -13.20
CA PRO A 40 1.72 25.85 -12.12
C PRO A 40 0.53 26.79 -12.35
N GLN A 41 -0.68 26.24 -12.51
CA GLN A 41 -1.88 27.06 -12.48
C GLN A 41 -2.19 27.48 -11.03
N PRO A 42 -2.51 28.76 -10.76
CA PRO A 42 -2.97 29.17 -9.44
C PRO A 42 -4.32 28.50 -9.13
N PRO A 43 -4.54 28.03 -7.88
CA PRO A 43 -5.77 27.34 -7.53
C PRO A 43 -6.97 28.29 -7.58
N LYS A 44 -7.97 27.95 -8.39
CA LYS A 44 -9.29 28.57 -8.32
C LYS A 44 -9.99 28.11 -7.03
N PRO A 45 -10.59 29.01 -6.24
CA PRO A 45 -11.25 28.62 -5.00
C PRO A 45 -12.55 27.87 -5.33
N ILE A 46 -12.56 26.57 -5.06
CA ILE A 46 -13.78 25.77 -5.07
C ILE A 46 -14.42 25.96 -3.69
N LEU A 47 -15.58 26.63 -3.67
CA LEU A 47 -16.44 26.72 -2.50
C LEU A 47 -16.90 25.30 -2.15
N LEU A 48 -16.32 24.73 -1.10
CA LEU A 48 -16.63 23.38 -0.63
C LEU A 48 -17.86 23.46 0.27
N GLU A 49 -19.03 23.14 -0.26
CA GLU A 49 -20.21 22.91 0.57
C GLU A 49 -19.93 21.72 1.50
N LYS A 50 -20.00 22.03 2.80
CA LYS A 50 -19.70 21.13 3.90
C LYS A 50 -20.86 20.15 4.09
N THR A 51 -20.89 19.08 3.30
CA THR A 51 -21.71 17.91 3.66
C THR A 51 -21.06 17.21 4.84
N ALA A 52 -21.80 17.17 5.95
CA ALA A 52 -21.40 16.54 7.20
C ALA A 52 -21.14 15.04 6.99
N THR A 53 -19.87 14.67 6.87
CA THR A 53 -19.45 13.27 6.86
C THR A 53 -19.36 12.78 8.30
N VAL A 54 -20.26 11.86 8.65
CA VAL A 54 -20.31 11.14 9.92
C VAL A 54 -18.91 10.70 10.34
N ALA A 55 -18.51 11.06 11.56
CA ALA A 55 -17.19 10.79 12.10
C ALA A 55 -16.87 9.28 12.04
N ALA A 56 -16.03 8.90 11.07
CA ALA A 56 -15.49 7.55 10.97
C ALA A 56 -14.73 7.20 12.27
N PRO A 57 -14.71 5.93 12.69
CA PRO A 57 -13.97 5.53 13.88
C PRO A 57 -12.50 5.95 13.74
N ARG A 58 -11.94 6.57 14.77
CA ARG A 58 -10.53 6.98 14.80
C ARG A 58 -9.63 5.74 14.91
N PHE A 59 -9.32 5.15 13.76
CA PHE A 59 -8.31 4.09 13.67
C PHE A 59 -6.92 4.68 13.55
N THR A 60 -5.96 4.13 14.28
CA THR A 60 -4.54 4.39 14.07
C THR A 60 -4.06 3.58 12.86
N THR A 61 -3.51 4.23 11.84
CA THR A 61 -3.00 3.55 10.65
C THR A 61 -1.68 2.85 10.95
N ILE A 62 -1.56 1.57 10.57
CA ILE A 62 -0.30 0.83 10.64
C ILE A 62 0.62 1.31 9.52
N THR A 63 1.69 2.00 9.90
CA THR A 63 2.69 2.50 8.95
C THR A 63 3.91 1.59 8.83
N ARG A 64 4.19 0.77 9.86
CA ARG A 64 5.35 -0.11 9.92
C ARG A 64 4.92 -1.56 9.75
N TYR A 65 5.20 -2.11 8.58
CA TYR A 65 5.01 -3.51 8.26
C TYR A 65 6.05 -3.94 7.22
N ALA A 66 6.37 -5.22 7.19
CA ALA A 66 7.22 -5.81 6.17
C ALA A 66 6.39 -6.78 5.33
N TRP A 67 6.83 -7.06 4.11
CA TRP A 67 6.20 -8.08 3.29
C TRP A 67 7.22 -8.82 2.42
N ASP A 68 6.98 -10.10 2.22
CA ASP A 68 7.68 -10.92 1.24
C ASP A 68 6.70 -11.46 0.20
N GLN A 69 7.22 -11.78 -0.98
CA GLN A 69 6.43 -12.43 -2.01
C GLN A 69 7.10 -13.68 -2.54
N GLY A 70 6.32 -14.74 -2.61
CA GLY A 70 6.60 -15.89 -3.44
C GLY A 70 5.83 -15.84 -4.76
N ARG A 71 5.87 -16.95 -5.49
CA ARG A 71 5.10 -17.14 -6.74
C ARG A 71 3.59 -17.16 -6.50
N LYS A 72 3.16 -17.89 -5.46
CA LYS A 72 1.73 -18.12 -5.15
C LYS A 72 1.22 -17.26 -3.98
N TRP A 73 2.11 -16.83 -3.09
CA TRP A 73 1.75 -16.23 -1.81
C TRP A 73 2.44 -14.89 -1.62
N VAL A 74 1.78 -13.99 -0.90
CA VAL A 74 2.38 -12.79 -0.30
C VAL A 74 2.26 -12.94 1.21
N LYS A 75 3.36 -12.75 1.93
CA LYS A 75 3.37 -12.75 3.39
C LYS A 75 3.54 -11.32 3.88
N VAL A 76 2.66 -10.86 4.76
CA VAL A 76 2.77 -9.55 5.39
C VAL A 76 3.04 -9.76 6.88
N TYR A 77 4.11 -9.16 7.36
CA TYR A 77 4.53 -9.18 8.76
C TYR A 77 4.18 -7.84 9.38
N VAL A 78 3.34 -7.89 10.42
CA VAL A 78 2.92 -6.72 11.17
C VAL A 78 3.29 -6.93 12.63
N THR A 79 4.16 -6.08 13.16
CA THR A 79 4.53 -6.13 14.58
C THR A 79 3.67 -5.14 15.35
N LEU A 80 2.85 -5.64 16.28
CA LEU A 80 1.97 -4.82 17.11
C LEU A 80 2.23 -5.14 18.58
N PRO A 81 2.86 -4.23 19.35
CA PRO A 81 3.14 -4.50 20.75
C PRO A 81 1.83 -4.72 21.53
N GLY A 82 1.80 -5.74 22.39
CA GLY A 82 0.62 -6.05 23.20
C GLY A 82 -0.37 -7.02 22.55
N LEU A 83 -0.08 -7.53 21.34
CA LEU A 83 -0.92 -8.53 20.67
C LEU A 83 -1.14 -9.82 21.48
N GLU A 84 -0.16 -10.22 22.30
CA GLU A 84 -0.22 -11.43 23.13
C GLU A 84 -1.33 -11.37 24.18
N GLN A 85 -1.73 -10.17 24.60
CA GLN A 85 -2.76 -9.96 25.62
C GLN A 85 -4.17 -9.87 25.02
N ILE A 86 -4.31 -9.85 23.70
CA ILE A 86 -5.57 -9.64 23.00
C ILE A 86 -6.20 -10.98 22.64
N CYS A 87 -7.50 -11.16 22.89
CA CYS A 87 -8.24 -12.34 22.44
C CYS A 87 -8.29 -12.44 20.91
N GLU A 88 -8.49 -13.64 20.35
CA GLU A 88 -8.58 -13.83 18.89
C GLU A 88 -9.70 -13.00 18.24
N SER A 89 -10.79 -12.74 18.99
CA SER A 89 -11.92 -11.91 18.56
C SER A 89 -11.56 -10.45 18.25
N GLY A 90 -10.45 -9.95 18.78
CA GLY A 90 -9.98 -8.57 18.55
C GLY A 90 -9.27 -8.36 17.22
N VAL A 91 -8.96 -9.42 16.47
CA VAL A 91 -8.28 -9.34 15.17
C VAL A 91 -9.26 -9.71 14.06
N ARG A 92 -9.48 -8.80 13.13
CA ARG A 92 -10.34 -9.02 11.96
C ARG A 92 -9.55 -8.81 10.68
N LEU A 93 -9.62 -9.78 9.80
CA LEU A 93 -9.01 -9.73 8.48
C LEU A 93 -10.11 -9.78 7.42
N ALA A 94 -10.28 -8.68 6.68
CA ALA A 94 -11.15 -8.61 5.52
C ALA A 94 -10.30 -8.53 4.25
N VAL A 95 -10.43 -9.54 3.39
CA VAL A 95 -9.72 -9.61 2.11
C VAL A 95 -10.72 -9.50 0.99
N GLN A 96 -10.42 -8.60 0.06
CA GLN A 96 -11.13 -8.44 -1.19
C GLN A 96 -10.15 -8.72 -2.34
N PRO A 97 -10.64 -8.98 -3.56
CA PRO A 97 -9.77 -9.32 -4.68
C PRO A 97 -8.69 -8.27 -4.97
N ARG A 98 -8.91 -6.99 -4.69
CA ARG A 98 -7.92 -5.92 -4.89
C ARG A 98 -7.63 -5.08 -3.65
N GLU A 99 -8.08 -5.53 -2.49
CA GLU A 99 -7.98 -4.76 -1.26
C GLU A 99 -7.79 -5.67 -0.06
N LEU A 100 -6.98 -5.22 0.89
CA LEU A 100 -6.67 -5.91 2.13
C LEU A 100 -6.92 -4.96 3.28
N CYS A 101 -7.73 -5.39 4.24
CA CYS A 101 -8.04 -4.64 5.44
C CYS A 101 -7.82 -5.52 6.67
N LEU A 102 -6.88 -5.15 7.53
CA LEU A 102 -6.66 -5.75 8.84
C LEU A 102 -7.04 -4.73 9.90
N GLU A 103 -7.93 -5.13 10.80
CA GLU A 103 -8.37 -4.34 11.95
C GLU A 103 -8.00 -5.08 13.23
N VAL A 104 -7.40 -4.35 14.16
CA VAL A 104 -7.02 -4.87 15.48
C VAL A 104 -7.60 -3.94 16.53
N GLU A 105 -8.43 -4.49 17.41
CA GLU A 105 -9.03 -3.81 18.54
C GLU A 105 -8.51 -4.39 19.86
N GLY A 106 -8.47 -3.58 20.91
CA GLY A 106 -8.07 -4.01 22.26
C GLY A 106 -6.56 -3.94 22.52
N LEU A 107 -5.81 -3.19 21.70
CA LEU A 107 -4.40 -2.92 21.96
C LEU A 107 -4.24 -1.97 23.17
N PRO A 108 -3.17 -2.12 23.97
CA PRO A 108 -2.87 -1.19 25.06
C PRO A 108 -2.62 0.23 24.51
N PRO A 109 -2.80 1.27 25.35
CA PRO A 109 -2.55 2.66 24.95
C PRO A 109 -1.13 2.82 24.35
N PRO A 110 -0.95 3.62 23.27
CA PRO A 110 -1.76 4.78 22.87
C PRO A 110 -2.83 4.54 21.78
N ALA A 111 -2.96 3.33 21.22
CA ALA A 111 -3.80 3.07 20.05
C ALA A 111 -4.75 1.88 20.25
N SER A 112 -5.93 2.13 20.83
CA SER A 112 -6.91 1.08 21.14
C SER A 112 -7.51 0.39 19.91
N LYS A 113 -7.55 1.08 18.77
CA LYS A 113 -8.03 0.56 17.48
C LYS A 113 -7.04 0.90 16.39
N THR A 114 -6.53 -0.12 15.72
CA THR A 114 -5.46 0.00 14.75
C THR A 114 -5.87 -0.68 13.46
N ARG A 115 -5.56 -0.08 12.30
CA ARG A 115 -5.98 -0.57 10.97
C ARG A 115 -4.83 -0.53 9.96
N LEU A 116 -4.66 -1.61 9.22
CA LEU A 116 -3.83 -1.67 8.01
C LEU A 116 -4.76 -1.81 6.81
N LEU A 117 -4.78 -0.78 5.97
CA LEU A 117 -5.53 -0.76 4.71
C LEU A 117 -4.54 -0.71 3.55
N VAL A 118 -4.63 -1.69 2.66
CA VAL A 118 -3.85 -1.76 1.43
C VAL A 118 -4.82 -1.82 0.25
N SER A 119 -4.97 -0.70 -0.44
CA SER A 119 -5.82 -0.58 -1.63
C SER A 119 -5.24 0.45 -2.63
N PRO A 120 -5.10 0.12 -3.92
CA PRO A 120 -5.29 -1.21 -4.52
C PRO A 120 -4.07 -2.12 -4.31
N THR A 121 -4.29 -3.42 -4.16
CA THR A 121 -3.22 -4.43 -4.22
C THR A 121 -2.73 -4.58 -5.65
N PHE A 122 -1.43 -4.78 -5.84
CA PHE A 122 -0.80 -4.86 -7.17
C PHE A 122 -1.32 -6.05 -8.00
N GLY A 123 -1.61 -7.17 -7.34
CA GLY A 123 -2.22 -8.35 -7.95
C GLY A 123 -3.56 -8.68 -7.29
N ALA A 124 -4.40 -9.41 -8.03
CA ALA A 124 -5.64 -9.93 -7.49
C ALA A 124 -5.35 -11.00 -6.42
N LEU A 125 -6.11 -10.96 -5.33
CA LEU A 125 -6.06 -11.92 -4.23
C LEU A 125 -7.25 -12.88 -4.32
N VAL A 126 -7.09 -14.08 -3.75
CA VAL A 126 -8.18 -15.05 -3.56
C VAL A 126 -8.58 -14.99 -2.08
N PRO A 127 -9.70 -14.32 -1.73
CA PRO A 127 -10.10 -14.11 -0.34
C PRO A 127 -10.19 -15.40 0.46
N ASP A 128 -10.74 -16.46 -0.14
CA ASP A 128 -11.02 -17.74 0.51
C ASP A 128 -9.76 -18.48 0.98
N GLU A 129 -8.62 -18.24 0.32
CA GLU A 129 -7.34 -18.85 0.67
C GLU A 129 -6.45 -17.94 1.54
N CYS A 130 -6.92 -16.75 1.91
CA CYS A 130 -6.16 -15.82 2.73
C CYS A 130 -6.36 -16.09 4.22
N THR A 131 -5.26 -16.20 4.96
CA THR A 131 -5.30 -16.48 6.40
C THR A 131 -4.35 -15.56 7.17
N TYR A 132 -4.55 -15.43 8.48
CA TYR A 132 -3.59 -14.82 9.38
C TYR A 132 -3.15 -15.81 10.44
N THR A 133 -1.93 -15.66 10.92
CA THR A 133 -1.38 -16.44 12.03
C THR A 133 -0.67 -15.52 13.00
N ARG A 134 -0.85 -15.79 14.30
CA ARG A 134 -0.10 -15.11 15.35
C ARG A 134 1.26 -15.78 15.49
N LYS A 135 2.31 -14.96 15.57
CA LYS A 135 3.69 -15.36 15.76
C LYS A 135 4.20 -14.78 17.09
N PRO A 136 5.22 -15.41 17.71
CA PRO A 136 5.85 -14.89 18.91
C PRO A 136 6.43 -13.48 18.65
N ASN A 137 6.72 -12.76 19.73
CA ASN A 137 7.14 -11.34 19.71
C ASN A 137 6.04 -10.41 19.17
N SER A 138 4.79 -10.71 19.52
CA SER A 138 3.63 -9.88 19.15
C SER A 138 3.54 -9.56 17.64
N MET A 139 3.77 -10.56 16.78
CA MET A 139 3.77 -10.41 15.33
C MET A 139 2.57 -11.11 14.69
N LEU A 140 1.90 -10.44 13.76
CA LEU A 140 0.90 -11.02 12.87
C LEU A 140 1.52 -11.32 11.52
N LEU A 141 1.37 -12.56 11.08
CA LEU A 141 1.72 -13.01 9.75
C LEU A 141 0.45 -13.23 8.93
N LEU A 142 0.21 -12.37 7.96
CA LEU A 142 -0.88 -12.52 7.00
C LEU A 142 -0.33 -13.27 5.79
N LYS A 143 -0.97 -14.38 5.43
CA LYS A 143 -0.66 -15.19 4.27
C LYS A 143 -1.75 -14.98 3.23
N LEU A 144 -1.41 -14.23 2.18
CA LEU A 144 -2.35 -13.82 1.15
C LEU A 144 -2.10 -14.62 -0.13
N ARG A 145 -3.16 -15.23 -0.67
CA ARG A 145 -3.09 -15.98 -1.92
C ARG A 145 -3.20 -15.06 -3.12
N LYS A 146 -2.25 -15.16 -4.06
CA LYS A 146 -2.37 -14.52 -5.38
C LYS A 146 -3.30 -15.32 -6.28
N ALA A 147 -4.19 -14.64 -6.99
CA ALA A 147 -5.06 -15.24 -8.01
C ALA A 147 -4.28 -15.61 -9.30
N GLY A 148 -3.14 -14.95 -9.56
CA GLY A 148 -2.28 -15.24 -10.72
C GLY A 148 -0.86 -15.63 -10.31
N ALA A 149 -0.28 -16.64 -10.98
CA ALA A 149 1.02 -17.24 -10.64
C ALA A 149 2.27 -16.36 -10.93
N CYS A 150 2.09 -15.20 -11.58
CA CYS A 150 3.22 -14.43 -12.13
C CYS A 150 3.12 -12.91 -11.93
N ALA A 151 2.28 -12.42 -11.02
CA ALA A 151 2.28 -11.01 -10.63
C ALA A 151 3.39 -10.77 -9.59
N ARG A 152 4.49 -10.12 -10.01
CA ARG A 152 5.50 -9.59 -9.09
C ARG A 152 4.92 -8.33 -8.46
N PHE A 153 4.62 -8.34 -7.18
CA PHE A 153 4.32 -7.12 -6.44
C PHE A 153 5.61 -6.30 -6.40
N VAL A 154 5.61 -5.10 -7.00
CA VAL A 154 6.81 -4.25 -7.11
C VAL A 154 6.86 -3.22 -5.98
N CYS A 155 5.73 -2.86 -5.40
CA CYS A 155 5.65 -2.07 -4.19
C CYS A 155 4.21 -2.17 -3.71
N VAL A 156 3.98 -2.19 -2.40
CA VAL A 156 2.65 -1.87 -1.87
C VAL A 156 2.66 -0.36 -1.66
N PRO A 157 2.11 0.46 -2.59
CA PRO A 157 2.00 1.88 -2.31
C PRO A 157 1.08 2.02 -1.10
N VAL A 158 1.63 2.51 0.01
CA VAL A 158 0.82 3.10 1.08
C VAL A 158 0.23 4.37 0.47
N ARG A 159 -0.91 4.23 -0.22
CA ARG A 159 -1.74 5.39 -0.47
C ARG A 159 -2.36 5.73 0.88
N ALA A 160 -1.71 6.65 1.58
CA ALA A 160 -2.42 7.54 2.47
C ALA A 160 -3.45 8.29 1.59
N ARG A 161 -4.63 7.70 1.42
CA ARG A 161 -5.80 8.50 1.06
C ARG A 161 -6.01 9.41 2.27
N ALA A 162 -5.52 10.64 2.16
CA ALA A 162 -6.15 11.74 2.83
C ALA A 162 -7.59 11.75 2.31
N PHE A 163 -8.49 11.15 3.08
CA PHE A 163 -9.91 11.40 2.92
C PHE A 163 -10.10 12.85 3.39
N ALA A 164 -10.19 13.75 2.42
CA ALA A 164 -10.71 15.09 2.59
C ALA A 164 -12.23 15.02 2.67
#